data_AF-A0A1I5RKB3-F1
#
_entry.id   AF-A0A1I5RKB3-F1
#
_cell.length_a   1.000
_cell.length_b   1.000
_cell.length_c   1.000
_cell.angle_alpha   90.00
_cell.angle_beta   90.00
_cell.angle_gamma   90.00
#
_symmetry.space_group_name_H-M   'P 1'
#
loop_
_entity.id
_entity.type
_entity.pdbx_description
1 polymer ?
#
loop_
_entity_poly.entity_id
_entity_poly.type
_entity_poly.pdbx_seq_one_letter_code
_entity_poly.pdbx_strand_id
1 'polypeptide(L)'
;MPNPRSAALTAVFLVTALIFPHGVAHAAAGRADSLESLRREASKARAELEKATKSMEGRQKDLAASQEKLRATLKDLAGAEAELNRIRQPLARLANTSYQQSGAAGSMSIFGGGDPSQALRSTADVTLIAKSQQELVERADELQDRRKRLASTAQELQSKNAVEQTRLQQEVDGLKTKSAQLTKQLNAMLDKFAVSRQRRLELGCDKGLAADAKKFPNGLIPAKYLCALPQKGGHKLRADAALTFYKLNAAYKRRFGRDMCVTDAYRSLSEQHAVYARRPGFAAVPGTSNHGKGQALDLCGGVQTSGSVQFNWLESHAGKYGWIHPSWAYSNPFEPWHWEYGTEKYS
;
A
#
# COMPACT_ATOMS: atom_id res chain seq x y z
N MET A 1 -10.17 40.77 17.61
CA MET A 1 -11.55 40.37 17.98
C MET A 1 -12.16 39.61 16.81
N PRO A 2 -12.95 38.54 17.00
CA PRO A 2 -12.67 37.30 17.73
C PRO A 2 -12.54 36.07 16.79
N ASN A 3 -11.90 35.01 17.29
CA ASN A 3 -11.77 33.68 16.65
C ASN A 3 -13.11 32.94 16.54
N PRO A 4 -13.36 32.13 15.49
CA PRO A 4 -14.43 31.15 15.53
C PRO A 4 -13.96 29.90 16.32
N ARG A 5 -14.76 29.58 17.33
CA ARG A 5 -14.62 28.46 18.26
C ARG A 5 -14.80 27.13 17.53
N SER A 6 -13.87 26.19 17.74
CA SER A 6 -14.11 24.77 17.46
C SER A 6 -15.04 24.21 18.53
N ALA A 7 -16.24 23.80 18.14
CA ALA A 7 -17.17 23.10 18.99
C ALA A 7 -16.63 21.69 19.28
N ALA A 8 -16.14 21.49 20.51
CA ALA A 8 -15.85 20.18 21.05
C ALA A 8 -17.16 19.54 21.53
N LEU A 9 -17.64 18.52 20.81
CA LEU A 9 -18.68 17.61 21.28
C LEU A 9 -18.01 16.47 22.07
N THR A 10 -17.73 16.72 23.34
CA THR A 10 -17.47 15.67 24.33
C THR A 10 -18.80 15.14 24.83
N ALA A 11 -19.25 14.00 24.32
CA ALA A 11 -20.33 13.23 24.92
C ALA A 11 -19.72 12.22 25.90
N VAL A 12 -19.71 12.56 27.19
CA VAL A 12 -19.46 11.63 28.29
C VAL A 12 -20.82 11.11 28.75
N PHE A 13 -21.15 9.86 28.45
CA PHE A 13 -22.28 9.18 29.07
C PHE A 13 -21.78 8.35 30.26
N LEU A 14 -22.02 8.87 31.46
CA LEU A 14 -21.92 8.16 32.73
C LEU A 14 -23.26 7.45 32.96
N VAL A 15 -23.28 6.11 32.92
CA VAL A 15 -24.46 5.32 33.29
C VAL A 15 -24.22 4.75 34.68
N THR A 16 -24.94 5.29 35.65
CA THR A 16 -25.10 4.78 37.01
C THR A 16 -26.03 3.56 36.98
N ALA A 17 -25.54 2.39 37.42
CA ALA A 17 -26.33 1.16 37.49
C ALA A 17 -27.00 1.00 38.86
N LEU A 18 -28.34 0.98 38.87
CA LEU A 18 -29.16 0.52 39.99
C LEU A 18 -29.33 -1.01 39.87
N ILE A 19 -29.12 -1.71 40.99
CA ILE A 19 -29.09 -3.17 41.08
C ILE A 19 -30.50 -3.68 41.43
N PHE A 20 -31.10 -4.50 40.56
CA PHE A 20 -32.22 -5.39 40.90
C PHE A 20 -31.87 -6.85 40.54
N PRO A 21 -32.23 -7.85 41.36
CA PRO A 21 -31.67 -9.20 41.27
C PRO A 21 -32.52 -10.13 40.40
N HIS A 22 -32.69 -9.87 39.10
CA HIS A 22 -33.26 -10.83 38.13
C HIS A 22 -32.38 -10.83 36.86
N GLY A 23 -31.19 -11.44 36.89
CA GLY A 23 -30.16 -11.15 35.88
C GLY A 23 -29.27 -12.32 35.51
N VAL A 24 -29.78 -13.31 34.79
CA VAL A 24 -28.91 -14.25 34.04
C VAL A 24 -29.22 -14.22 32.54
N ALA A 25 -30.51 -14.19 32.16
CA ALA A 25 -30.93 -14.06 30.76
C ALA A 25 -30.72 -12.64 30.20
N HIS A 26 -31.01 -11.58 30.97
CA HIS A 26 -30.82 -10.19 30.55
C HIS A 26 -29.34 -9.79 30.41
N ALA A 27 -28.45 -10.39 31.22
CA ALA A 27 -27.01 -10.13 31.15
C ALA A 27 -26.37 -10.74 29.89
N ALA A 28 -26.85 -11.91 29.43
CA ALA A 28 -26.38 -12.53 28.20
C ALA A 28 -26.85 -11.79 26.93
N ALA A 29 -28.12 -11.34 26.91
CA ALA A 29 -28.66 -10.53 25.82
C ALA A 29 -27.98 -9.16 25.73
N GLY A 30 -27.81 -8.44 26.85
CA GLY A 30 -27.10 -7.15 26.86
C GLY A 30 -25.61 -7.26 26.51
N ARG A 31 -24.98 -8.42 26.77
CA ARG A 31 -23.59 -8.70 26.36
C ARG A 31 -23.48 -9.02 24.87
N ALA A 32 -24.49 -9.64 24.27
CA ALA A 32 -24.56 -9.87 22.83
C ALA A 32 -24.80 -8.57 22.06
N ASP A 33 -25.72 -7.73 22.53
CA ASP A 33 -26.00 -6.40 21.95
C ASP A 33 -24.78 -5.47 22.01
N SER A 34 -24.02 -5.49 23.11
CA SER A 34 -22.78 -4.71 23.23
C SER A 34 -21.66 -5.22 22.32
N LEU A 35 -21.54 -6.53 22.10
CA LEU A 35 -20.61 -7.12 21.12
C LEU A 35 -20.99 -6.77 19.68
N GLU A 36 -22.28 -6.75 19.35
CA GLU A 36 -22.76 -6.38 18.03
C GLU A 36 -22.57 -4.88 17.76
N SER A 37 -22.81 -4.04 18.77
CA SER A 37 -22.48 -2.61 18.71
C SER A 37 -20.99 -2.37 18.45
N LEU A 38 -20.11 -3.05 19.19
CA LEU A 38 -18.66 -2.99 18.96
C LEU A 38 -18.26 -3.41 17.54
N ARG A 39 -18.91 -4.44 17.00
CA ARG A 39 -18.66 -4.90 15.63
C ARG A 39 -19.08 -3.84 14.60
N ARG A 40 -20.21 -3.15 14.82
CA ARG A 40 -20.65 -2.04 13.95
C ARG A 40 -19.67 -0.87 14.01
N GLU A 41 -19.24 -0.46 15.20
CA GLU A 41 -18.26 0.62 15.37
C GLU A 41 -16.91 0.29 14.70
N ALA A 42 -16.40 -0.92 14.90
CA ALA A 42 -15.15 -1.36 14.27
C ALA A 42 -15.26 -1.41 12.74
N SER A 43 -16.43 -1.80 12.21
CA SER A 43 -16.69 -1.82 10.77
C SER A 43 -16.78 -0.42 10.18
N LYS A 44 -17.43 0.52 10.88
CA LYS A 44 -17.50 1.93 10.49
C LYS A 44 -16.10 2.57 10.46
N ALA A 45 -15.30 2.34 11.50
CA ALA A 45 -13.93 2.85 11.58
C ALA A 45 -13.04 2.29 10.45
N ARG A 46 -13.21 1.03 10.07
CA ARG A 46 -12.54 0.45 8.88
C ARG A 46 -12.96 1.12 7.59
N ALA A 47 -14.25 1.35 7.37
CA ALA A 47 -14.75 2.01 6.17
C ALA A 47 -14.22 3.45 6.03
N GLU A 48 -14.13 4.18 7.14
CA GLU A 48 -13.55 5.53 7.17
C GLU A 48 -12.05 5.52 6.84
N LEU A 49 -11.28 4.56 7.40
CA LEU A 49 -9.86 4.38 7.05
C LEU A 49 -9.69 4.00 5.57
N GLU A 50 -10.53 3.13 5.03
CA GLU A 50 -10.49 2.74 3.61
C GLU A 50 -10.77 3.93 2.69
N LYS A 51 -11.80 4.74 3.01
CA LYS A 51 -12.12 5.97 2.26
C LYS A 51 -10.95 6.96 2.29
N ALA A 52 -10.34 7.16 3.45
CA ALA A 52 -9.19 8.05 3.58
C ALA A 52 -7.96 7.52 2.82
N THR A 53 -7.74 6.20 2.83
CA THR A 53 -6.67 5.56 2.06
C THR A 53 -6.87 5.76 0.55
N LYS A 54 -8.09 5.55 0.03
CA LYS A 54 -8.41 5.80 -1.39
C LYS A 54 -8.22 7.26 -1.79
N SER A 55 -8.61 8.20 -0.92
CA SER A 55 -8.38 9.63 -1.13
C SER A 55 -6.88 9.95 -1.22
N MET A 56 -6.08 9.35 -0.34
CA MET A 56 -4.63 9.50 -0.32
C MET A 56 -3.98 8.91 -1.59
N GLU A 57 -4.41 7.73 -2.05
CA GLU A 57 -3.95 7.13 -3.31
C GLU A 57 -4.24 8.02 -4.52
N GLY A 58 -5.41 8.67 -4.56
CA GLY A 58 -5.72 9.68 -5.58
C GLY A 58 -4.73 10.83 -5.58
N ARG A 59 -4.48 11.42 -4.41
CA ARG A 59 -3.52 12.54 -4.25
C ARG A 59 -2.07 12.14 -4.58
N GLN A 60 -1.67 10.89 -4.30
CA GLN A 60 -0.37 10.37 -4.73
C GLN A 60 -0.23 10.34 -6.25
N LYS A 61 -1.28 9.92 -6.96
CA LYS A 61 -1.29 9.92 -8.44
C LYS A 61 -1.21 11.34 -8.99
N ASP A 62 -1.95 12.28 -8.41
CA ASP A 62 -1.92 13.68 -8.83
C ASP A 62 -0.52 14.30 -8.62
N LEU A 63 0.12 14.00 -7.48
CA LEU A 63 1.49 14.44 -7.20
C LEU A 63 2.48 13.84 -8.21
N ALA A 64 2.35 12.55 -8.53
CA ALA A 64 3.21 11.90 -9.53
C ALA A 64 3.06 12.55 -10.91
N ALA A 65 1.83 12.81 -11.36
CA ALA A 65 1.55 13.51 -12.61
C ALA A 65 2.12 14.94 -12.62
N SER A 66 2.01 15.67 -11.50
CA SER A 66 2.59 17.01 -11.36
C SER A 66 4.13 17.00 -11.37
N GLN A 67 4.76 15.96 -10.81
CA GLN A 67 6.21 15.77 -10.88
C GLN A 67 6.68 15.46 -12.31
N GLU A 68 5.93 14.66 -13.07
CA GLU A 68 6.21 14.43 -14.49
C GLU A 68 6.10 15.72 -15.30
N LYS A 69 5.04 16.51 -15.06
CA LYS A 69 4.88 17.82 -15.69
C LYS A 69 6.04 18.77 -15.36
N LEU A 70 6.51 18.78 -14.12
CA LEU A 70 7.69 19.57 -13.73
C LEU A 70 8.94 19.13 -14.50
N ARG A 71 9.19 17.82 -14.62
CA ARG A 71 10.34 17.30 -15.39
C ARG A 71 10.26 17.71 -16.86
N ALA A 72 9.07 17.63 -17.47
CA ALA A 72 8.85 18.08 -18.84
C ALA A 72 9.11 19.58 -19.00
N THR A 73 8.56 20.42 -18.11
CA THR A 73 8.79 21.88 -18.12
C THR A 73 10.26 22.24 -17.97
N LEU A 74 11.00 21.55 -17.09
CA LEU A 74 12.45 21.77 -16.91
C LEU A 74 13.25 21.38 -18.16
N LYS A 75 12.85 20.30 -18.85
CA LYS A 75 13.44 19.90 -20.13
C LYS A 75 13.19 20.96 -21.21
N ASP A 76 11.97 21.47 -21.30
CA ASP A 76 11.61 22.52 -22.26
C ASP A 76 12.34 23.84 -21.95
N LEU A 77 12.52 24.17 -20.66
CA LEU A 77 13.28 25.33 -20.22
C LEU A 77 14.74 25.22 -20.66
N ALA A 78 15.38 24.07 -20.43
CA ALA A 78 16.76 23.82 -20.86
C ALA A 78 16.89 23.92 -22.40
N GLY A 79 15.89 23.45 -23.15
CA GLY A 79 15.83 23.61 -24.61
C GLY A 79 15.74 25.08 -25.04
N ALA A 80 14.85 25.85 -24.42
CA ALA A 80 14.70 27.29 -24.71
C ALA A 80 15.97 28.08 -24.35
N GLU A 81 16.64 27.75 -23.25
CA GLU A 81 17.93 28.35 -22.88
C GLU A 81 19.03 28.01 -23.88
N ALA A 82 19.08 26.78 -24.38
CA ALA A 82 20.03 26.38 -25.42
C ALA A 82 19.79 27.14 -26.75
N GLU A 83 18.53 27.33 -27.16
CA GLU A 83 18.18 28.13 -28.34
C GLU A 83 18.57 29.60 -28.17
N LEU A 84 18.26 30.19 -27.01
CA LEU A 84 18.63 31.57 -26.69
C LEU A 84 20.15 31.76 -26.74
N ASN A 85 20.91 30.81 -26.19
CA ASN A 85 22.37 30.83 -26.22
C ASN A 85 22.95 30.77 -27.65
N ARG A 86 22.30 30.07 -28.58
CA ARG A 86 22.70 30.04 -30.00
C ARG A 86 22.51 31.39 -30.69
N ILE A 87 21.42 32.10 -30.38
CA ILE A 87 21.07 33.40 -31.00
C ILE A 87 21.84 34.57 -30.38
N ARG A 88 22.35 34.41 -29.16
CA ARG A 88 23.09 35.44 -28.42
C ARG A 88 24.28 36.02 -29.18
N GLN A 89 25.05 35.19 -29.89
CA GLN A 89 26.22 35.64 -30.66
C GLN A 89 25.82 36.44 -31.92
N PRO A 90 24.92 35.96 -32.79
CA PRO A 90 24.35 36.76 -33.87
C PRO A 90 23.75 38.10 -33.39
N LEU A 91 22.99 38.08 -32.29
CA LEU A 91 22.36 39.28 -31.73
C LEU A 91 23.39 40.28 -31.20
N ALA A 92 24.45 39.82 -30.53
CA ALA A 92 25.53 40.68 -30.06
C ALA A 92 26.31 41.32 -31.23
N ARG A 93 26.56 40.56 -32.31
CA ARG A 93 27.15 41.10 -33.54
C ARG A 93 26.26 42.17 -34.17
N LEU A 94 24.96 41.89 -34.30
CA LEU A 94 23.99 42.85 -34.80
C LEU A 94 23.97 44.15 -33.98
N ALA A 95 23.90 44.05 -32.65
CA ALA A 95 23.93 45.20 -31.76
C ALA A 95 25.23 46.02 -31.90
N ASN A 96 26.39 45.34 -31.99
CA ASN A 96 27.67 46.00 -32.17
C ASN A 96 27.78 46.71 -33.54
N THR A 97 27.33 46.06 -34.62
CA THR A 97 27.34 46.67 -35.97
C THR A 97 26.39 47.88 -36.03
N SER A 98 25.19 47.78 -35.45
CA SER A 98 24.27 48.92 -35.38
C SER A 98 24.85 50.09 -34.59
N TYR A 99 25.56 49.82 -33.49
CA TYR A 99 26.22 50.84 -32.67
C TYR A 99 27.41 51.51 -33.38
N GLN A 100 28.17 50.74 -34.16
CA GLN A 100 29.29 51.27 -34.94
C GLN A 100 28.81 52.04 -36.19
N GLN A 101 27.72 51.62 -36.82
CA GLN A 101 27.18 52.24 -38.04
C GLN A 101 26.31 53.48 -37.77
N SER A 102 25.75 53.66 -36.58
CA SER A 102 25.00 54.89 -36.22
C SER A 102 25.86 56.16 -36.30
N GLY A 103 27.19 56.04 -36.31
CA GLY A 103 28.11 57.15 -36.55
C GLY A 103 28.56 57.35 -38.01
N ALA A 104 28.30 56.39 -38.92
CA ALA A 104 28.93 56.37 -40.25
C ALA A 104 27.97 56.11 -41.43
N ALA A 105 26.79 55.53 -41.22
CA ALA A 105 25.85 55.20 -42.30
C ALA A 105 25.01 56.41 -42.77
N GLY A 106 24.85 57.44 -41.93
CA GLY A 106 24.13 58.66 -42.30
C GLY A 106 24.87 59.53 -43.33
N SER A 107 26.16 59.29 -43.58
CA SER A 107 27.03 60.14 -44.40
C SER A 107 27.45 59.55 -45.76
N MET A 108 27.22 58.26 -46.02
CA MET A 108 27.81 57.58 -47.20
C MET A 108 26.84 57.29 -48.36
N SER A 109 25.52 57.41 -48.16
CA SER A 109 24.53 57.05 -49.19
C SER A 109 24.12 58.21 -50.10
N ILE A 110 24.57 59.44 -49.83
CA ILE A 110 24.13 60.66 -50.55
C ILE A 110 25.11 61.08 -51.66
N PHE A 111 26.33 60.53 -51.72
CA PHE A 111 27.40 61.07 -52.59
C PHE A 111 27.87 60.18 -53.75
N GLY A 112 27.21 59.04 -54.04
CA GLY A 112 27.62 58.14 -55.12
C GLY A 112 26.80 58.32 -56.42
N GLY A 113 27.37 58.95 -57.44
CA GLY A 113 26.79 59.03 -58.78
C GLY A 113 26.89 57.71 -59.56
N GLY A 114 25.96 56.77 -59.31
CA GLY A 114 25.90 55.46 -59.95
C GLY A 114 24.57 55.15 -60.65
N ASP A 115 24.58 54.15 -61.54
CA ASP A 115 23.47 53.63 -62.34
C ASP A 115 22.18 53.39 -61.47
N PRO A 116 21.00 53.89 -61.89
CA PRO A 116 19.73 53.71 -61.19
C PRO A 116 19.40 52.25 -60.82
N SER A 117 19.85 51.28 -61.62
CA SER A 117 19.63 49.86 -61.36
C SER A 117 20.46 49.33 -60.18
N GLN A 118 21.66 49.87 -59.96
CA GLN A 118 22.50 49.55 -58.81
C GLN A 118 21.96 50.18 -57.52
N ALA A 119 21.44 51.40 -57.60
CA ALA A 119 20.76 52.04 -56.48
C ALA A 119 19.55 51.22 -56.00
N LEU A 120 18.71 50.73 -56.92
CA LEU A 120 17.56 49.87 -56.59
C LEU A 120 17.95 48.50 -56.00
N ARG A 121 19.05 47.88 -56.45
CA ARG A 121 19.56 46.66 -55.82
C ARG A 121 20.09 46.92 -54.42
N SER A 122 20.81 48.02 -54.23
CA SER A 122 21.33 48.41 -52.92
C SER A 122 20.22 48.68 -51.90
N THR A 123 19.10 49.29 -52.32
CA THR A 123 17.95 49.51 -51.44
C THR A 123 17.19 48.23 -51.13
N ALA A 124 17.07 47.32 -52.10
CA ALA A 124 16.51 45.98 -51.88
C ALA A 124 17.35 45.15 -50.91
N ASP A 125 18.69 45.18 -51.04
CA ASP A 125 19.62 44.50 -50.13
C ASP A 125 19.54 45.07 -48.70
N VAL A 126 19.48 46.39 -48.56
CA VAL A 126 19.30 47.04 -47.25
C VAL A 126 17.96 46.66 -46.61
N THR A 127 16.89 46.58 -47.39
CA THR A 127 15.57 46.17 -46.90
C THR A 127 15.55 44.71 -46.48
N LEU A 128 16.19 43.83 -47.25
CA LEU A 128 16.32 42.41 -46.91
C LEU A 128 17.12 42.20 -45.61
N ILE A 129 18.23 42.94 -45.45
CA ILE A 129 19.04 42.91 -44.24
C ILE A 129 18.24 43.43 -43.04
N ALA A 130 17.56 44.56 -43.17
CA ALA A 130 16.72 45.11 -42.11
C ALA A 130 15.63 44.13 -41.68
N LYS A 131 14.98 43.46 -42.64
CA LYS A 131 13.98 42.42 -42.37
C LYS A 131 14.57 41.22 -41.61
N SER A 132 15.72 40.70 -42.05
CA SER A 132 16.40 39.58 -41.39
C SER A 132 16.84 39.94 -39.96
N GLN A 133 17.28 41.18 -39.73
CA GLN A 133 17.65 41.67 -38.41
C GLN A 133 16.43 41.79 -37.49
N GLN A 134 15.29 42.28 -38.01
CA GLN A 134 14.05 42.36 -37.27
C GLN A 134 13.52 40.98 -36.87
N GLU A 135 13.53 40.02 -37.79
CA GLU A 135 13.14 38.62 -37.51
C GLU A 135 14.01 37.99 -36.39
N LEU A 136 15.31 38.29 -36.36
CA LEU A 136 16.21 37.80 -35.31
C LEU A 136 15.87 38.38 -33.92
N VAL A 137 15.53 39.67 -33.86
CA VAL A 137 15.14 40.36 -32.62
C VAL A 137 13.80 39.83 -32.13
N GLU A 138 12.80 39.70 -33.01
CA GLU A 138 11.49 39.12 -32.69
C GLU A 138 11.64 37.69 -32.15
N ARG A 139 12.48 36.87 -32.79
CA ARG A 139 12.75 35.51 -32.32
C ARG A 139 13.44 35.47 -30.95
N ALA A 140 14.36 36.40 -30.70
CA ALA A 140 15.04 36.50 -29.41
C ALA A 140 14.06 36.89 -28.29
N ASP A 141 13.11 37.80 -28.58
CA ASP A 141 12.08 38.20 -27.63
C ASP A 141 11.11 37.05 -27.33
N GLU A 142 10.63 36.33 -28.36
CA GLU A 142 9.79 35.14 -28.20
C GLU A 142 10.44 34.08 -27.30
N LEU A 143 11.73 33.80 -27.51
CA LEU A 143 12.49 32.82 -26.71
C LEU A 143 12.71 33.31 -25.28
N GLN A 144 12.99 34.60 -25.10
CA GLN A 144 13.12 35.20 -23.78
C GLN A 144 11.81 35.09 -22.99
N ASP A 145 10.68 35.37 -23.64
CA ASP A 145 9.36 35.27 -23.07
C ASP A 145 8.96 33.83 -22.76
N ARG A 146 9.25 32.90 -23.68
CA ARG A 146 9.05 31.46 -23.45
C ARG A 146 9.86 30.98 -22.25
N ARG A 147 11.13 31.38 -22.14
CA ARG A 147 12.00 31.06 -21.00
C ARG A 147 11.41 31.59 -19.68
N LYS A 148 10.98 32.86 -19.64
CA LYS A 148 10.34 33.45 -18.46
C LYS A 148 9.09 32.67 -18.03
N ARG A 149 8.21 32.33 -18.98
CA ARG A 149 7.00 31.55 -18.72
C ARG A 149 7.31 30.14 -18.19
N LEU A 150 8.26 29.45 -18.81
CA LEU A 150 8.68 28.10 -18.38
C LEU A 150 9.34 28.12 -17.00
N ALA A 151 10.21 29.08 -16.72
CA ALA A 151 10.85 29.25 -15.43
C ALA A 151 9.82 29.53 -14.31
N SER A 152 8.86 30.43 -14.57
CA SER A 152 7.76 30.70 -13.64
C SER A 152 6.90 29.46 -13.39
N THR A 153 6.55 28.72 -14.45
CA THR A 153 5.77 27.47 -14.35
C THR A 153 6.53 26.39 -13.55
N ALA A 154 7.83 26.24 -13.78
CA ALA A 154 8.67 25.28 -13.08
C ALA A 154 8.74 25.62 -11.58
N GLN A 155 8.94 26.89 -11.24
CA GLN A 155 8.95 27.35 -9.85
C GLN A 155 7.61 27.09 -9.15
N GLU A 156 6.50 27.38 -9.80
CA GLU A 156 5.16 27.13 -9.25
C GLU A 156 4.92 25.64 -9.00
N LEU A 157 5.24 24.78 -9.98
CA LEU A 157 5.11 23.33 -9.86
C LEU A 157 6.01 22.77 -8.75
N GLN A 158 7.24 23.27 -8.62
CA GLN A 158 8.17 22.86 -7.57
C GLN A 158 7.61 23.21 -6.18
N SER A 159 7.14 24.45 -5.98
CA SER A 159 6.55 24.88 -4.71
C SER A 159 5.29 24.07 -4.37
N LYS A 160 4.39 23.85 -5.33
CA LYS A 160 3.18 23.03 -5.13
C LYS A 160 3.53 21.59 -4.77
N ASN A 161 4.46 20.97 -5.49
CA ASN A 161 4.87 19.59 -5.23
C ASN A 161 5.48 19.41 -3.84
N ALA A 162 6.31 20.36 -3.38
CA ALA A 162 6.91 20.31 -2.04
C ALA A 162 5.85 20.39 -0.92
N VAL A 163 4.87 21.28 -1.07
CA VAL A 163 3.75 21.42 -0.12
C VAL A 163 2.88 20.15 -0.11
N GLU A 164 2.50 19.66 -1.28
CA GLU A 164 1.65 18.46 -1.40
C GLU A 164 2.34 17.21 -0.87
N GLN A 165 3.65 17.06 -1.11
CA GLN A 165 4.43 15.95 -0.56
C GLN A 165 4.47 15.96 0.97
N THR A 166 4.66 17.14 1.57
CA THR A 166 4.63 17.30 3.04
C THR A 166 3.24 16.98 3.60
N ARG A 167 2.19 17.48 2.96
CA ARG A 167 0.80 17.25 3.38
C ARG A 167 0.40 15.78 3.28
N LEU A 168 0.86 15.09 2.24
CA LEU A 168 0.64 13.65 2.08
C LEU A 168 1.34 12.85 3.18
N GLN A 169 2.58 13.21 3.53
CA GLN A 169 3.32 12.56 4.61
C GLN A 169 2.59 12.70 5.96
N GLN A 170 2.13 13.91 6.29
CA GLN A 170 1.34 14.17 7.50
C GLN A 170 0.04 13.36 7.54
N GLU A 171 -0.64 13.21 6.39
CA GLU A 171 -1.86 12.41 6.29
C GLU A 171 -1.59 10.92 6.51
N VAL A 172 -0.51 10.38 5.95
CA VAL A 172 -0.07 8.99 6.18
C VAL A 172 0.21 8.73 7.66
N ASP A 173 0.95 9.63 8.32
CA ASP A 173 1.30 9.47 9.73
C ASP A 173 0.07 9.64 10.65
N GLY A 174 -0.84 10.54 10.28
CA GLY A 174 -2.15 10.68 10.92
C GLY A 174 -3.01 9.42 10.80
N LEU A 175 -3.05 8.79 9.62
CA LEU A 175 -3.78 7.54 9.40
C LEU A 175 -3.20 6.37 10.17
N LYS A 176 -1.86 6.24 10.21
CA LYS A 176 -1.18 5.23 11.04
C LYS A 176 -1.52 5.39 12.51
N THR A 177 -1.48 6.62 13.02
CA THR A 177 -1.80 6.94 14.41
C THR A 177 -3.25 6.59 14.74
N LYS A 178 -4.20 7.01 13.89
CA LYS A 178 -5.62 6.66 14.04
C LYS A 178 -5.86 5.15 14.02
N SER A 179 -5.23 4.43 13.08
CA SER A 179 -5.34 2.97 13.00
C SER A 179 -4.80 2.27 14.26
N ALA A 180 -3.67 2.75 14.80
CA ALA A 180 -3.09 2.21 16.03
C ALA A 180 -4.00 2.49 17.24
N GLN A 181 -4.56 3.69 17.34
CA GLN A 181 -5.47 4.08 18.41
C GLN A 181 -6.76 3.26 18.39
N LEU A 182 -7.37 3.08 17.21
CA LEU A 182 -8.56 2.24 17.05
C LEU A 182 -8.28 0.79 17.45
N THR A 183 -7.13 0.25 17.05
CA THR A 183 -6.71 -1.11 17.45
C THR A 183 -6.54 -1.22 18.96
N LYS A 184 -5.91 -0.21 19.59
CA LYS A 184 -5.74 -0.15 21.05
C LYS A 184 -7.08 -0.08 21.78
N GLN A 185 -8.00 0.77 21.32
CA GLN A 185 -9.34 0.90 21.88
C GLN A 185 -10.14 -0.40 21.74
N LEU A 186 -10.12 -1.03 20.57
CA LEU A 186 -10.78 -2.31 20.34
C LEU A 186 -10.23 -3.40 21.26
N ASN A 187 -8.91 -3.50 21.40
CA ASN A 187 -8.28 -4.46 22.31
C ASN A 187 -8.66 -4.20 23.77
N ALA A 188 -8.63 -2.94 24.22
CA ALA A 188 -9.02 -2.57 25.58
C ALA A 188 -10.50 -2.88 25.86
N MET A 189 -11.39 -2.68 24.89
CA MET A 189 -12.80 -3.06 25.01
C MET A 189 -12.96 -4.58 25.06
N LEU A 190 -12.28 -5.33 24.19
CA LEU A 190 -12.31 -6.79 24.20
C LEU A 190 -11.77 -7.38 25.51
N ASP A 191 -10.74 -6.76 26.11
CA ASP A 191 -10.21 -7.14 27.42
C ASP A 191 -11.22 -6.85 28.55
N LYS A 192 -11.94 -5.71 28.52
CA LYS A 192 -13.02 -5.38 29.48
C LYS A 192 -14.18 -6.37 29.46
N PHE A 193 -14.47 -6.97 28.30
CA PHE A 193 -15.52 -7.99 28.17
C PHE A 193 -15.06 -9.40 28.59
N ALA A 194 -13.86 -9.56 29.19
CA ALA A 194 -13.29 -10.86 29.57
C ALA A 194 -13.40 -11.91 28.46
N VAL A 195 -13.31 -11.47 27.20
CA VAL A 195 -13.39 -12.34 26.04
C VAL A 195 -12.10 -13.14 26.01
N SER A 196 -12.19 -14.45 26.24
CA SER A 196 -11.03 -15.34 26.25
C SER A 196 -10.16 -15.09 25.00
N ARG A 197 -8.84 -15.22 25.13
CA ARG A 197 -7.89 -15.07 23.99
C ARG A 197 -8.38 -15.84 22.75
N GLN A 198 -8.98 -17.00 22.97
CA GLN A 198 -9.62 -17.82 21.95
C GLN A 198 -10.79 -17.12 21.27
N ARG A 199 -11.71 -16.53 22.02
CA ARG A 199 -12.88 -15.85 21.46
C ARG A 199 -12.52 -14.57 20.69
N ARG A 200 -11.43 -13.88 21.06
CA ARG A 200 -10.88 -12.78 20.26
C ARG A 200 -10.37 -13.25 18.88
N LEU A 201 -9.66 -14.38 18.84
CA LEU A 201 -9.18 -14.98 17.60
C LEU A 201 -10.34 -15.44 16.70
N GLU A 202 -11.40 -16.00 17.31
CA GLU A 202 -12.62 -16.36 16.58
C GLU A 202 -13.32 -15.15 15.97
N LEU A 203 -13.42 -14.03 16.70
CA LEU A 203 -14.05 -12.80 16.19
C LEU A 203 -13.24 -12.11 15.08
N GLY A 204 -11.90 -12.24 15.12
CA GLY A 204 -11.00 -11.70 14.09
C GLY A 204 -10.93 -12.53 12.81
N CYS A 205 -11.51 -13.74 12.80
CA CYS A 205 -11.44 -14.68 11.69
C CYS A 205 -12.83 -14.93 11.11
N ASP A 206 -13.09 -14.41 9.90
CA ASP A 206 -14.38 -14.60 9.24
C ASP A 206 -14.47 -15.97 8.57
N LYS A 207 -15.32 -16.85 9.10
CA LYS A 207 -15.59 -18.19 8.54
C LYS A 207 -16.12 -18.11 7.10
N GLY A 208 -16.82 -17.05 6.72
CA GLY A 208 -17.40 -16.88 5.38
C GLY A 208 -16.34 -16.86 4.27
N LEU A 209 -15.10 -16.49 4.61
CA LEU A 209 -13.99 -16.41 3.67
C LEU A 209 -13.46 -17.79 3.25
N ALA A 210 -13.78 -18.86 3.98
CA ALA A 210 -13.27 -20.20 3.68
C ALA A 210 -13.77 -20.76 2.34
N ALA A 211 -15.02 -20.46 1.96
CA ALA A 211 -15.58 -20.92 0.69
C ALA A 211 -14.86 -20.26 -0.51
N ASP A 212 -14.57 -18.97 -0.40
CA ASP A 212 -13.83 -18.24 -1.43
C ASP A 212 -12.36 -18.62 -1.47
N ALA A 213 -11.74 -18.91 -0.32
CA ALA A 213 -10.36 -19.35 -0.24
C ALA A 213 -10.08 -20.63 -1.06
N LYS A 214 -11.08 -21.53 -1.19
CA LYS A 214 -10.99 -22.75 -2.01
C LYS A 214 -10.92 -22.50 -3.51
N LYS A 215 -11.28 -21.29 -3.97
CA LYS A 215 -11.23 -20.90 -5.40
C LYS A 215 -9.81 -20.56 -5.84
N PHE A 216 -8.89 -20.32 -4.90
CA PHE A 216 -7.51 -19.97 -5.23
C PHE A 216 -6.67 -21.24 -5.44
N PRO A 217 -5.74 -21.23 -6.40
CA PRO A 217 -4.79 -22.32 -6.56
C PRO A 217 -3.94 -22.54 -5.31
N ASN A 218 -3.43 -23.75 -5.17
CA ASN A 218 -2.58 -24.16 -4.07
C ASN A 218 -1.33 -23.26 -3.95
N GLY A 219 -1.13 -22.67 -2.78
CA GLY A 219 -0.03 -21.75 -2.48
C GLY A 219 -0.28 -20.31 -2.92
N LEU A 220 -1.46 -19.99 -3.48
CA LEU A 220 -1.83 -18.66 -3.98
C LEU A 220 -3.06 -18.07 -3.30
N ILE A 221 -3.35 -18.46 -2.06
CA ILE A 221 -4.44 -17.90 -1.26
C ILE A 221 -4.04 -16.50 -0.76
N PRO A 222 -4.78 -15.42 -1.09
CA PRO A 222 -4.46 -14.08 -0.62
C PRO A 222 -4.58 -13.96 0.90
N ALA A 223 -3.73 -13.16 1.52
CA ALA A 223 -3.65 -13.01 2.98
C ALA A 223 -4.98 -12.67 3.67
N LYS A 224 -5.89 -11.97 2.98
CA LYS A 224 -7.23 -11.64 3.50
C LYS A 224 -8.11 -12.86 3.78
N TYR A 225 -7.85 -13.99 3.12
CA TYR A 225 -8.59 -15.24 3.30
C TYR A 225 -7.93 -16.19 4.32
N LEU A 226 -6.84 -15.74 4.94
CA LEU A 226 -6.07 -16.50 5.91
C LEU A 226 -6.20 -15.85 7.29
N CYS A 227 -6.35 -16.67 8.32
CA CYS A 227 -6.41 -16.25 9.71
C CYS A 227 -5.12 -16.59 10.44
N ALA A 228 -4.64 -15.64 11.25
CA ALA A 228 -3.40 -15.79 12.01
C ALA A 228 -3.57 -16.72 13.21
N LEU A 229 -2.61 -17.62 13.41
CA LEU A 229 -2.59 -18.53 14.55
C LEU A 229 -2.00 -17.86 15.80
N PRO A 230 -2.39 -18.30 17.02
CA PRO A 230 -1.85 -17.75 18.27
C PRO A 230 -0.38 -18.10 18.54
N GLN A 231 0.18 -19.07 17.81
CA GLN A 231 1.57 -19.49 17.93
C GLN A 231 2.53 -18.40 17.45
N LYS A 232 3.76 -18.43 17.99
CA LYS A 232 4.85 -17.59 17.48
C LYS A 232 5.17 -18.02 16.03
N GLY A 233 5.75 -17.13 15.23
CA GLY A 233 6.13 -17.42 13.83
C GLY A 233 5.18 -16.88 12.77
N GLY A 234 4.04 -16.27 13.16
CA GLY A 234 3.14 -15.61 12.21
C GLY A 234 2.38 -16.57 11.29
N HIS A 235 2.28 -17.85 11.69
CA HIS A 235 1.58 -18.90 10.96
C HIS A 235 0.13 -18.52 10.67
N LYS A 236 -0.38 -18.98 9.54
CA LYS A 236 -1.75 -18.73 9.10
C LYS A 236 -2.39 -20.00 8.57
N LEU A 237 -3.71 -20.08 8.66
CA LEU A 237 -4.51 -21.12 8.03
C LEU A 237 -5.70 -20.50 7.30
N ARG A 238 -6.31 -21.28 6.41
CA ARG A 238 -7.64 -20.94 5.87
C ARG A 238 -8.63 -20.79 7.03
N ALA A 239 -9.60 -19.88 6.90
CA ALA A 239 -10.45 -19.47 8.01
C ALA A 239 -11.19 -20.62 8.71
N ASP A 240 -11.69 -21.62 7.98
CA ASP A 240 -12.35 -22.81 8.53
C ASP A 240 -11.38 -23.68 9.35
N ALA A 241 -10.19 -23.95 8.82
CA ALA A 241 -9.14 -24.68 9.51
C ALA A 241 -8.63 -23.92 10.74
N ALA A 242 -8.43 -22.60 10.66
CA ALA A 242 -8.00 -21.77 11.78
C ALA A 242 -9.00 -21.82 12.95
N LEU A 243 -10.29 -21.63 12.66
CA LEU A 243 -11.33 -21.61 13.69
C LEU A 243 -11.46 -22.95 14.44
N THR A 244 -11.29 -24.06 13.73
CA THR A 244 -11.30 -25.39 14.37
C THR A 244 -10.01 -25.66 15.13
N PHE A 245 -8.87 -25.23 14.60
CA PHE A 245 -7.58 -25.31 15.30
C PHE A 245 -7.58 -24.52 16.60
N TYR A 246 -8.24 -23.35 16.69
CA TYR A 246 -8.36 -22.62 17.95
C TYR A 246 -9.04 -23.44 19.04
N LYS A 247 -10.08 -24.22 18.68
CA LYS A 247 -10.79 -25.11 19.60
C LYS A 247 -9.94 -26.31 20.01
N LEU A 248 -9.23 -26.91 19.05
CA LEU A 248 -8.29 -28.00 19.30
C LEU A 248 -7.14 -27.57 20.21
N ASN A 249 -6.49 -26.44 19.91
CA ASN A 249 -5.43 -25.86 20.72
C ASN A 249 -5.90 -25.55 22.15
N ALA A 250 -7.13 -25.06 22.32
CA ALA A 250 -7.69 -24.82 23.64
C ALA A 250 -7.93 -26.13 24.43
N ALA A 251 -8.36 -27.20 23.77
CA ALA A 251 -8.49 -28.52 24.39
C ALA A 251 -7.12 -29.09 24.78
N TYR A 252 -6.13 -28.98 23.88
CA TYR A 252 -4.76 -29.38 24.15
C TYR A 252 -4.17 -28.63 25.35
N LYS A 253 -4.39 -27.30 25.41
CA LYS A 253 -3.94 -26.47 26.54
C LYS A 253 -4.58 -26.87 27.86
N ARG A 254 -5.87 -27.24 27.88
CA ARG A 254 -6.50 -27.77 29.09
C ARG A 254 -5.87 -29.10 29.53
N ARG A 255 -5.44 -29.94 28.58
CA ARG A 255 -4.84 -31.25 28.87
C ARG A 255 -3.37 -31.17 29.32
N PHE A 256 -2.59 -30.27 28.73
CA PHE A 256 -1.13 -30.23 28.85
C PHE A 256 -0.57 -28.93 29.44
N GLY A 257 -1.43 -27.97 29.79
CA GLY A 257 -1.05 -26.69 30.41
C GLY A 257 -0.39 -25.68 29.47
N ARG A 258 -0.18 -26.02 28.19
CA ARG A 258 0.51 -25.17 27.20
C ARG A 258 -0.20 -25.19 25.85
N ASP A 259 -0.03 -24.11 25.09
CA ASP A 259 -0.50 -24.07 23.69
C ASP A 259 0.26 -25.11 22.85
N MET A 260 -0.38 -25.61 21.79
CA MET A 260 0.25 -26.49 20.80
C MET A 260 1.39 -25.75 20.10
N CYS A 261 2.46 -26.48 19.85
CA CYS A 261 3.63 -26.01 19.13
C CYS A 261 3.44 -26.26 17.63
N VAL A 262 3.60 -25.22 16.81
CA VAL A 262 3.44 -25.27 15.36
C VAL A 262 4.78 -24.84 14.75
N THR A 263 5.32 -25.64 13.83
CA THR A 263 6.51 -25.28 13.04
C THR A 263 6.15 -24.79 11.65
N ASP A 264 5.05 -25.29 11.08
CA ASP A 264 4.60 -24.86 9.75
C ASP A 264 3.07 -24.95 9.61
N ALA A 265 2.51 -24.13 8.73
CA ALA A 265 1.09 -24.01 8.45
C ALA A 265 0.86 -23.66 6.97
N TYR A 266 0.13 -22.59 6.63
CA TYR A 266 0.03 -22.16 5.24
C TYR A 266 1.41 -21.83 4.63
N ARG A 267 1.71 -22.44 3.48
CA ARG A 267 2.93 -22.22 2.70
C ARG A 267 2.57 -21.72 1.31
N SER A 268 3.10 -20.57 0.92
CA SER A 268 2.88 -20.01 -0.42
C SER A 268 3.58 -20.83 -1.51
N LEU A 269 3.18 -20.62 -2.77
CA LEU A 269 3.76 -21.33 -3.90
C LEU A 269 5.26 -21.05 -4.04
N SER A 270 5.68 -19.79 -3.85
CA SER A 270 7.10 -19.40 -3.89
C SER A 270 7.91 -20.06 -2.78
N GLU A 271 7.38 -20.13 -1.56
CA GLU A 271 8.00 -20.86 -0.45
C GLU A 271 8.09 -22.36 -0.75
N GLN A 272 7.05 -22.95 -1.36
CA GLN A 272 7.05 -24.35 -1.75
C GLN A 272 8.11 -24.65 -2.82
N HIS A 273 8.31 -23.77 -3.80
CA HIS A 273 9.42 -23.89 -4.76
C HIS A 273 10.78 -23.88 -4.05
N ALA A 274 10.99 -22.99 -3.10
CA ALA A 274 12.23 -22.91 -2.34
C ALA A 274 12.47 -24.16 -1.46
N VAL A 275 11.42 -24.75 -0.88
CA VAL A 275 11.52 -26.01 -0.13
C VAL A 275 11.81 -27.18 -1.07
N TYR A 276 11.10 -27.27 -2.20
CA TYR A 276 11.30 -28.33 -3.19
C TYR A 276 12.72 -28.35 -3.77
N ALA A 277 13.28 -27.18 -4.09
CA ALA A 277 14.65 -27.06 -4.59
C ALA A 277 15.71 -27.49 -3.55
N ARG A 278 15.45 -27.28 -2.26
CA ARG A 278 16.38 -27.65 -1.17
C ARG A 278 16.25 -29.10 -0.73
N ARG A 279 15.11 -29.73 -0.96
CA ARG A 279 14.79 -31.11 -0.52
C ARG A 279 14.09 -31.91 -1.63
N PRO A 280 14.76 -32.14 -2.77
CA PRO A 280 14.18 -32.92 -3.86
C PRO A 280 13.85 -34.34 -3.37
N GLY A 281 12.67 -34.84 -3.71
CA GLY A 281 12.17 -36.16 -3.31
C GLY A 281 11.50 -36.24 -1.93
N PHE A 282 11.69 -35.23 -1.07
CA PHE A 282 11.08 -35.17 0.28
C PHE A 282 10.05 -34.04 0.44
N ALA A 283 9.95 -33.16 -0.55
CA ALA A 283 8.96 -32.09 -0.56
C ALA A 283 7.90 -32.37 -1.64
N ALA A 284 6.64 -32.06 -1.33
CA ALA A 284 5.57 -32.11 -2.32
C ALA A 284 5.91 -31.21 -3.52
N VAL A 285 5.51 -31.64 -4.72
CA VAL A 285 5.61 -30.84 -5.94
C VAL A 285 4.90 -29.48 -5.70
N PRO A 286 5.49 -28.34 -6.10
CA PRO A 286 4.85 -27.04 -5.95
C PRO A 286 3.42 -27.04 -6.52
N GLY A 287 2.47 -26.58 -5.71
CA GLY A 287 1.04 -26.59 -6.05
C GLY A 287 0.26 -27.86 -5.66
N THR A 288 0.89 -28.88 -5.05
CA THR A 288 0.18 -30.10 -4.61
C THR A 288 0.09 -30.27 -3.09
N SER A 289 0.87 -29.50 -2.32
CA SER A 289 0.92 -29.59 -0.85
C SER A 289 -0.37 -29.13 -0.16
N ASN A 290 -0.85 -29.86 0.85
CA ASN A 290 -1.98 -29.41 1.66
C ASN A 290 -1.67 -28.17 2.53
N HIS A 291 -0.38 -27.85 2.75
CA HIS A 291 0.04 -26.57 3.34
C HIS A 291 -0.38 -25.39 2.46
N GLY A 292 -0.23 -25.47 1.13
CA GLY A 292 -0.65 -24.38 0.25
C GLY A 292 -2.16 -24.30 0.03
N LYS A 293 -2.94 -25.26 0.51
CA LYS A 293 -4.41 -25.12 0.65
C LYS A 293 -4.82 -24.44 1.96
N GLY A 294 -3.87 -24.15 2.85
CA GLY A 294 -4.11 -23.61 4.18
C GLY A 294 -4.85 -24.58 5.10
N GLN A 295 -4.65 -25.88 4.90
CA GLN A 295 -5.35 -26.96 5.62
C GLN A 295 -4.40 -27.90 6.38
N ALA A 296 -3.09 -27.67 6.35
CA ALA A 296 -2.13 -28.54 7.02
C ALA A 296 -1.34 -27.80 8.10
N LEU A 297 -0.87 -28.56 9.08
CA LEU A 297 0.00 -28.12 10.16
C LEU A 297 1.14 -29.12 10.34
N ASP A 298 2.34 -28.59 10.56
CA ASP A 298 3.44 -29.36 11.12
C ASP A 298 3.59 -28.98 12.58
N LEU A 299 3.51 -29.96 13.47
CA LEU A 299 3.42 -29.79 14.91
C LEU A 299 4.66 -30.27 15.65
N CYS A 300 5.00 -29.58 16.74
CA CYS A 300 6.16 -29.86 17.59
C CYS A 300 5.76 -30.08 19.06
N GLY A 301 6.75 -30.11 19.97
CA GLY A 301 6.50 -30.15 21.42
C GLY A 301 6.02 -31.50 21.95
N GLY A 302 6.37 -32.58 21.24
CA GLY A 302 6.03 -33.98 21.55
C GLY A 302 5.19 -34.61 20.44
N VAL A 303 4.36 -33.82 19.74
CA VAL A 303 3.51 -34.33 18.66
C VAL A 303 4.34 -34.90 17.49
N GLN A 304 5.50 -34.33 17.18
CA GLN A 304 6.39 -34.84 16.12
C GLN A 304 7.01 -36.22 16.41
N THR A 305 6.77 -36.80 17.58
CA THR A 305 7.30 -38.10 17.99
C THR A 305 6.14 -39.08 18.08
N SER A 306 6.04 -39.99 17.10
CA SER A 306 5.03 -41.05 17.10
C SER A 306 5.07 -41.86 18.40
N GLY A 307 3.90 -42.21 18.93
CA GLY A 307 3.75 -42.93 20.20
C GLY A 307 3.91 -42.07 21.46
N SER A 308 4.27 -40.78 21.35
CA SER A 308 4.32 -39.90 22.52
C SER A 308 2.94 -39.66 23.12
N VAL A 309 2.88 -39.22 24.38
CA VAL A 309 1.61 -38.89 25.04
C VAL A 309 0.85 -37.79 24.27
N GLN A 310 1.58 -36.83 23.71
CA GLN A 310 1.02 -35.72 22.92
C GLN A 310 0.48 -36.22 21.58
N PHE A 311 1.23 -37.08 20.88
CA PHE A 311 0.81 -37.66 19.59
C PHE A 311 -0.44 -38.53 19.77
N ASN A 312 -0.42 -39.49 20.70
CA ASN A 312 -1.56 -40.39 20.95
C ASN A 312 -2.81 -39.64 21.43
N TRP A 313 -2.62 -38.58 22.22
CA TRP A 313 -3.74 -37.72 22.61
C TRP A 313 -4.33 -37.00 21.39
N LEU A 314 -3.48 -36.50 20.49
CA LEU A 314 -3.94 -35.81 19.31
C LEU A 314 -4.66 -36.76 18.35
N GLU A 315 -4.15 -37.97 18.14
CA GLU A 315 -4.82 -39.01 17.34
C GLU A 315 -6.24 -39.27 17.83
N SER A 316 -6.40 -39.43 19.14
CA SER A 316 -7.69 -39.77 19.75
C SER A 316 -8.68 -38.58 19.85
N HIS A 317 -8.23 -37.33 19.68
CA HIS A 317 -9.06 -36.14 19.93
C HIS A 317 -9.18 -35.18 18.75
N ALA A 318 -8.21 -35.13 17.85
CA ALA A 318 -8.16 -34.19 16.71
C ALA A 318 -9.37 -34.33 15.80
N GLY A 319 -9.87 -35.56 15.61
CA GLY A 319 -11.01 -35.84 14.73
C GLY A 319 -12.28 -35.07 15.11
N LYS A 320 -12.51 -34.83 16.41
CA LYS A 320 -13.65 -34.03 16.91
C LYS A 320 -13.62 -32.57 16.42
N TYR A 321 -12.47 -32.12 15.93
CA TYR A 321 -12.24 -30.76 15.45
C TYR A 321 -12.02 -30.70 13.93
N GLY A 322 -12.17 -31.80 13.19
CA GLY A 322 -11.92 -31.77 11.74
C GLY A 322 -10.45 -31.99 11.35
N TRP A 323 -9.58 -32.28 12.31
CA TRP A 323 -8.15 -32.57 12.09
C TRP A 323 -7.86 -34.06 12.14
N ILE A 324 -6.94 -34.53 11.31
CA ILE A 324 -6.49 -35.92 11.25
C ILE A 324 -4.97 -36.00 11.10
N HIS A 325 -4.40 -37.15 11.45
CA HIS A 325 -3.10 -37.56 10.96
C HIS A 325 -3.33 -38.50 9.77
N PRO A 326 -2.98 -38.09 8.54
CA PRO A 326 -3.41 -38.83 7.35
C PRO A 326 -2.70 -40.18 7.23
N SER A 327 -3.39 -41.16 6.65
CA SER A 327 -2.93 -42.55 6.57
C SER A 327 -1.54 -42.71 5.92
N TRP A 328 -1.24 -41.90 4.90
CA TRP A 328 0.06 -41.92 4.22
C TRP A 328 1.21 -41.51 5.15
N ALA A 329 0.97 -40.62 6.11
CA ALA A 329 2.01 -40.07 7.00
C ALA A 329 2.53 -41.08 8.03
N TYR A 330 1.88 -42.25 8.16
CA TYR A 330 2.39 -43.38 8.93
C TYR A 330 3.51 -44.17 8.23
N SER A 331 3.70 -43.98 6.92
CA SER A 331 4.52 -44.90 6.13
C SER A 331 5.56 -44.18 5.28
N ASN A 332 5.17 -43.56 4.17
CA ASN A 332 6.11 -42.93 3.25
C ASN A 332 5.53 -41.70 2.55
N PRO A 333 6.08 -40.49 2.80
CA PRO A 333 7.06 -40.20 3.84
C PRO A 333 6.45 -40.38 5.24
N PHE A 334 7.25 -40.86 6.19
CA PHE A 334 6.85 -40.92 7.59
C PHE A 334 6.91 -39.51 8.20
N GLU A 335 5.76 -38.94 8.53
CA GLU A 335 5.61 -37.55 8.95
C GLU A 335 4.74 -37.40 10.21
N PRO A 336 5.14 -37.92 11.38
CA PRO A 336 4.34 -37.86 12.62
C PRO A 336 3.96 -36.43 13.07
N TRP A 337 4.69 -35.42 12.58
CA TRP A 337 4.37 -34.01 12.82
C TRP A 337 3.21 -33.49 11.96
N HIS A 338 2.82 -34.16 10.88
CA HIS A 338 1.92 -33.63 9.86
C HIS A 338 0.45 -33.93 10.13
N TRP A 339 -0.37 -32.89 10.18
CA TRP A 339 -1.81 -32.99 10.46
C TRP A 339 -2.61 -32.17 9.46
N GLU A 340 -3.75 -32.72 9.05
CA GLU A 340 -4.57 -32.15 7.98
C GLU A 340 -6.01 -31.89 8.41
N TYR A 341 -6.60 -30.82 7.87
CA TYR A 341 -7.99 -30.43 8.11
C TYR A 341 -8.89 -30.79 6.92
N GLY A 342 -9.86 -31.68 7.16
CA GLY A 342 -10.94 -31.98 6.20
C GLY A 342 -10.46 -32.58 4.87
N THR A 343 -9.40 -33.38 4.89
CA THR A 343 -8.82 -34.06 3.71
C THR A 343 -9.28 -35.50 3.55
N GLU A 344 -9.78 -36.14 4.61
CA GLU A 344 -10.44 -37.45 4.57
C GLU A 344 -11.80 -37.37 5.29
N LYS A 345 -12.77 -38.22 4.89
CA LYS A 345 -14.05 -38.32 5.60
C LYS A 345 -13.85 -39.19 6.85
N TYR A 346 -14.34 -38.71 7.99
CA TYR A 346 -14.51 -39.54 9.19
C TYR A 346 -15.39 -40.75 8.83
N SER A 347 -14.83 -41.95 8.93
CA SER A 347 -15.58 -43.21 8.80
C SER A 347 -16.24 -43.55 10.13
#